data_AF-A0A962T943-F1
#
_entry.id   AF-A0A962T943-F1
#
_cell.length_a   1.000
_cell.length_b   1.000
_cell.length_c   1.000
_cell.angle_alpha   90.00
_cell.angle_beta   90.00
_cell.angle_gamma   90.00
#
_symmetry.space_group_name_H-M   'P 1'
#
loop_
_entity.id
_entity.type
_entity.pdbx_description
1 polymer ?
#
loop_
_entity_poly.entity_id
_entity_poly.type
_entity_poly.pdbx_seq_one_letter_code
_entity_poly.pdbx_strand_id
1 'polypeptide(L)'
;MNGFSATWLALREPVDAASRNRALTNRLIEWRGRMDTLRVLDLASGTGANFRFLAPLLGGEQHWRLVDHDPALLAQGDYESANACWWIERLCLNLA
;
A
#
# COMPACT_ATOMS: atom_id res chain seq x y z
N MET A 1 23.00 -0.22 -3.10
CA MET A 1 22.25 0.79 -3.89
C MET A 1 21.82 1.87 -2.93
N ASN A 2 22.03 3.15 -3.26
CA ASN A 2 21.40 4.24 -2.50
C ASN A 2 19.88 4.11 -2.71
N GLY A 3 19.11 4.11 -1.61
CA GLY A 3 17.66 3.93 -1.64
C GLY A 3 16.93 5.00 -2.47
N PHE A 4 15.61 4.90 -2.53
CA PHE A 4 14.76 5.82 -3.28
C PHE A 4 14.28 6.97 -2.39
N SER A 5 14.28 8.21 -2.89
CA SER A 5 13.72 9.34 -2.15
C SER A 5 12.20 9.39 -2.22
N ALA A 6 11.55 9.90 -1.17
CA ALA A 6 10.09 10.07 -1.14
C ALA A 6 9.58 10.96 -2.29
N THR A 7 10.30 12.03 -2.64
CA THR A 7 9.94 12.90 -3.78
C THR A 7 9.95 12.11 -5.09
N TRP A 8 10.92 11.23 -5.29
CA TRP A 8 10.98 10.41 -6.50
C TRP A 8 9.87 9.36 -6.53
N LEU A 9 9.53 8.74 -5.38
CA LEU A 9 8.37 7.86 -5.27
C LEU A 9 7.06 8.60 -5.61
N ALA A 10 6.87 9.81 -5.08
CA ALA A 10 5.69 10.64 -5.33
C ALA A 10 5.55 11.02 -6.82
N LEU A 11 6.66 11.31 -7.52
CA LEU A 11 6.63 11.61 -8.95
C LEU A 11 6.17 10.43 -9.81
N ARG A 12 6.48 9.19 -9.42
CA ARG A 12 6.11 8.00 -10.19
C ARG A 12 4.70 7.50 -9.86
N GLU A 13 4.24 7.66 -8.63
CA GLU A 13 2.95 7.10 -8.16
C GLU A 13 1.76 7.32 -9.12
N PRO A 14 1.55 8.51 -9.74
CA PRO A 14 0.48 8.69 -10.72
C PRO A 14 0.63 7.83 -11.98
N VAL A 15 1.87 7.69 -12.48
CA VAL A 15 2.18 6.88 -13.67
C VAL A 15 2.05 5.39 -13.35
N ASP A 16 2.50 4.97 -12.17
CA ASP A 16 2.32 3.60 -11.69
C ASP A 16 0.83 3.24 -11.62
N ALA A 17 0.01 4.13 -11.04
CA ALA A 17 -1.45 3.94 -10.97
C ALA A 17 -2.09 3.80 -12.36
N ALA A 18 -1.70 4.65 -13.32
CA ALA A 18 -2.20 4.59 -14.69
C ALA A 18 -1.74 3.34 -15.45
N SER A 19 -0.58 2.79 -15.10
CA SER A 19 0.03 1.63 -15.78
C SER A 19 -0.46 0.28 -15.25
N ARG A 20 -1.21 0.25 -14.14
CA ARG A 20 -1.71 -1.00 -13.56
C ARG A 20 -2.70 -1.70 -14.49
N ASN A 21 -2.56 -3.03 -14.57
CA ASN A 21 -3.44 -3.86 -15.38
C ASN A 21 -4.85 -3.92 -14.78
N ARG A 22 -5.79 -3.22 -15.42
CA ARG A 22 -7.19 -3.12 -14.99
C ARG A 22 -7.88 -4.49 -14.87
N ALA A 23 -7.59 -5.43 -15.76
CA ALA A 23 -8.21 -6.76 -15.73
C ALA A 23 -7.78 -7.56 -14.50
N LEU A 24 -6.49 -7.47 -14.11
CA LEU A 24 -5.99 -8.10 -12.88
C LEU A 24 -6.57 -7.43 -11.63
N THR A 25 -6.65 -6.10 -11.62
CA THR A 25 -7.27 -5.37 -10.51
C THR A 25 -8.75 -5.77 -10.32
N ASN A 26 -9.52 -5.87 -11.41
CA ASN A 26 -10.93 -6.29 -11.32
C ASN A 26 -11.07 -7.72 -10.78
N ARG A 27 -10.25 -8.67 -11.25
CA ARG A 27 -10.26 -10.04 -10.73
C ARG A 27 -9.93 -10.11 -9.24
N LEU A 28 -9.02 -9.25 -8.77
CA LEU A 28 -8.70 -9.15 -7.35
C LEU A 28 -9.89 -8.62 -6.54
N ILE A 29 -10.59 -7.58 -7.03
CA ILE A 29 -11.79 -7.02 -6.39
C ILE A 29 -12.91 -8.07 -6.31
N GLU A 30 -13.15 -8.82 -7.40
CA GLU A 30 -14.14 -9.90 -7.43
C GLU A 30 -13.82 -11.02 -6.43
N TRP A 31 -12.55 -11.42 -6.35
CA TRP A 31 -12.10 -12.41 -5.36
C TRP A 31 -12.28 -11.89 -3.93
N ARG A 32 -11.91 -10.62 -3.70
CA ARG A 32 -12.06 -9.94 -2.40
C ARG A 32 -13.50 -9.90 -1.92
N GLY A 33 -14.48 -9.73 -2.82
CA GLY A 33 -15.91 -9.70 -2.46
C GLY A 33 -16.44 -10.97 -1.77
N ARG A 34 -15.63 -12.04 -1.70
CA ARG A 34 -15.94 -13.30 -1.00
C ARG A 34 -15.36 -13.37 0.41
N MET A 35 -14.69 -12.31 0.86
CA MET A 35 -13.95 -12.27 2.12
C MET A 35 -14.54 -11.20 3.04
N ASP A 36 -14.69 -11.52 4.31
CA ASP A 36 -15.11 -10.56 5.34
C ASP A 36 -13.96 -9.57 5.62
N THR A 37 -12.93 -9.99 6.35
CA THR A 37 -11.75 -9.15 6.67
C THR A 37 -10.55 -9.53 5.79
N LEU A 38 -9.87 -8.54 5.21
CA LEU A 38 -8.62 -8.75 4.48
C LEU A 38 -7.42 -8.48 5.39
N ARG A 39 -6.39 -9.33 5.31
CA ARG A 39 -5.08 -9.04 5.89
C ARG A 39 -4.05 -8.95 4.77
N VAL A 40 -3.43 -7.79 4.62
CA VAL A 40 -2.50 -7.51 3.52
C VAL A 40 -1.13 -7.21 4.09
N LEU A 41 -0.12 -7.86 3.53
CA LEU A 41 1.29 -7.55 3.77
C LEU A 41 1.84 -6.85 2.53
N ASP A 42 2.33 -5.62 2.69
CA ASP A 42 2.95 -4.84 1.62
C ASP A 42 4.45 -4.73 1.91
N LEU A 43 5.27 -5.37 1.07
CA LEU A 43 6.72 -5.45 1.25
C LEU A 43 7.41 -4.41 0.36
N ALA A 44 8.45 -3.75 0.89
CA ALA A 44 9.05 -2.58 0.26
C ALA A 44 8.01 -1.50 -0.04
N SER A 45 7.14 -1.26 0.96
CA SER A 45 5.96 -0.41 0.85
C SER A 45 6.30 1.06 0.56
N GLY A 46 7.55 1.50 0.80
CA GLY A 46 7.99 2.87 0.64
C GLY A 46 7.10 3.84 1.42
N THR A 47 6.53 4.82 0.72
CA THR A 47 5.57 5.76 1.30
C THR A 47 4.12 5.24 1.27
N GLY A 48 3.85 4.00 0.84
CA GLY A 48 2.52 3.38 0.84
C GLY A 48 1.70 3.53 -0.45
N ALA A 49 2.33 3.69 -1.61
CA ALA A 49 1.62 3.90 -2.88
C ALA A 49 0.66 2.75 -3.25
N ASN A 50 1.04 1.51 -2.96
CA ASN A 50 0.19 0.35 -3.25
C ASN A 50 -1.03 0.27 -2.33
N PHE A 51 -0.87 0.59 -1.03
CA PHE A 51 -1.98 0.78 -0.11
C PHE A 51 -2.97 1.83 -0.62
N ARG A 52 -2.48 3.05 -0.93
CA ARG A 52 -3.32 4.15 -1.43
C ARG A 52 -4.07 3.78 -2.71
N PHE A 53 -3.45 3.01 -3.59
CA PHE A 53 -4.10 2.54 -4.81
C PHE A 53 -5.17 1.47 -4.54
N LEU A 54 -4.84 0.42 -3.77
CA LEU A 54 -5.68 -0.77 -3.66
C LEU A 54 -6.75 -0.66 -2.57
N ALA A 55 -6.44 -0.09 -1.41
CA ALA A 55 -7.37 -0.11 -0.27
C ALA A 55 -8.75 0.49 -0.59
N PRO A 56 -8.86 1.63 -1.29
CA PRO A 56 -10.15 2.18 -1.72
C PRO A 56 -10.92 1.25 -2.67
N LEU A 57 -10.22 0.54 -3.56
CA LEU A 57 -10.81 -0.35 -4.55
C LEU A 57 -11.28 -1.68 -3.95
N LEU A 58 -10.57 -2.17 -2.93
CA LEU A 58 -10.86 -3.45 -2.28
C LEU A 58 -12.06 -3.38 -1.34
N GLY A 59 -12.36 -2.20 -0.79
CA GLY A 59 -13.49 -1.98 0.12
C GLY A 59 -13.50 -2.88 1.37
N GLY A 60 -14.51 -2.73 2.21
CA GLY A 60 -14.71 -3.53 3.42
C GLY A 60 -13.57 -3.41 4.45
N GLU A 61 -13.59 -4.31 5.44
CA GLU A 61 -12.62 -4.31 6.54
C GLU A 61 -11.24 -4.84 6.11
N GLN A 62 -10.18 -4.08 6.34
CA GLN A 62 -8.84 -4.39 5.88
C GLN A 62 -7.78 -4.06 6.94
N HIS A 63 -6.86 -4.98 7.19
CA HIS A 63 -5.69 -4.79 8.04
C HIS A 63 -4.43 -4.85 7.18
N TRP A 64 -3.72 -3.74 7.06
CA TRP A 64 -2.52 -3.58 6.27
C TRP A 64 -1.29 -3.56 7.16
N ARG A 65 -0.30 -4.37 6.83
CA ARG A 65 1.05 -4.27 7.38
C ARG A 65 2.00 -3.78 6.29
N LEU A 66 2.45 -2.56 6.43
CA LEU A 66 3.37 -1.90 5.51
C LEU A 66 4.79 -2.07 6.03
N VAL A 67 5.61 -2.83 5.30
CA VAL A 67 6.98 -3.13 5.67
C VAL A 67 7.93 -2.41 4.73
N ASP A 68 8.88 -1.68 5.29
CA ASP A 68 10.02 -1.17 4.54
C ASP A 68 11.28 -1.20 5.42
N HIS A 69 12.44 -1.19 4.80
CA HIS A 69 13.72 -1.06 5.48
C HIS A 69 14.07 0.40 5.82
N ASP A 70 13.48 1.36 5.11
CA ASP A 70 13.73 2.79 5.30
C ASP A 70 12.65 3.40 6.20
N PRO A 71 12.96 3.71 7.48
CA PRO A 71 11.99 4.31 8.39
C PRO A 71 11.58 5.73 7.97
N ALA A 72 12.43 6.44 7.22
CA ALA A 72 12.11 7.80 6.75
C ALA A 72 11.06 7.79 5.64
N LEU A 73 10.98 6.71 4.84
CA LEU A 73 9.89 6.53 3.87
C LEU A 73 8.57 6.19 4.55
N LEU A 74 8.60 5.27 5.53
CA LEU A 74 7.43 4.90 6.34
C LEU A 74 6.88 6.08 7.16
N ALA A 75 7.73 7.03 7.54
CA ALA A 75 7.30 8.23 8.26
C ALA A 75 6.63 9.27 7.35
N GLN A 76 6.95 9.28 6.05
CA GLN A 76 6.43 10.25 5.09
C GLN A 76 5.15 9.81 4.37
N GLY A 77 4.76 8.55 4.49
CA GLY A 77 3.50 8.11 3.90
C GLY A 77 2.31 8.79 4.57
N ASP A 78 1.37 9.25 3.73
CA ASP A 78 0.06 9.66 4.20
C ASP A 78 -0.81 8.41 4.36
N TYR A 79 -1.09 8.10 5.62
CA TYR A 79 -1.95 7.01 6.06
C TYR A 79 -3.15 7.53 6.84
N GLU A 80 -3.34 8.86 6.95
CA GLU A 80 -4.34 9.49 7.82
C GLU A 80 -5.76 9.47 7.25
N SER A 81 -5.96 8.79 6.13
CA SER A 81 -7.29 8.33 5.74
C SER A 81 -7.69 7.08 6.54
N ALA A 82 -7.74 7.18 7.88
CA ALA A 82 -8.34 6.16 8.72
C ALA A 82 -9.86 6.19 8.52
N ASN A 83 -10.30 5.64 7.39
CA ASN A 83 -11.67 5.21 7.24
C ASN A 83 -11.90 4.09 8.27
N ALA A 84 -13.06 4.05 8.94
CA ALA A 84 -13.31 3.09 10.03
C ALA A 84 -13.08 1.61 9.65
N CYS A 85 -13.00 1.32 8.35
CA CYS A 85 -12.76 0.00 7.80
C CYS A 85 -11.28 -0.37 7.60
N TRP A 86 -10.31 0.53 7.78
CA TRP A 86 -8.89 0.25 7.49
C TRP A 86 -8.00 0.42 8.71
N TRP A 87 -7.30 -0.66 9.07
CA TRP A 87 -6.24 -0.66 10.07
C TRP A 87 -4.89 -0.72 9.39
N ILE A 88 -3.94 0.13 9.81
CA ILE A 88 -2.61 0.20 9.20
C ILE A 88 -1.55 0.06 10.29
N GLU A 89 -0.69 -0.94 10.13
CA GLU A 89 0.53 -1.15 10.90
C GLU A 89 1.73 -0.86 10.00
N ARG A 90 2.70 -0.10 10.51
CA ARG A 90 3.96 0.18 9.83
C ARG A 90 5.09 -0.52 10.56
N LEU A 91 5.88 -1.29 9.83
CA LEU A 91 6.98 -2.05 10.38
C LEU A 91 8.26 -1.72 9.63
N CYS A 92 9.18 -1.03 10.30
CA CYS A 92 10.53 -0.89 9.80
C CYS A 92 11.26 -2.22 10.04
N LEU A 93 11.63 -2.94 8.99
CA LEU A 93 12.36 -4.20 9.10
C LEU A 93 13.64 -4.12 8.26
N ASN A 94 14.78 -4.11 8.96
CA ASN A 94 16.08 -4.25 8.33
C ASN A 94 16.59 -5.69 8.54
N LEU A 95 16.86 -6.39 7.44
CA LEU A 95 17.35 -7.77 7.43
C LEU A 95 18.89 -7.86 7.32
N ALA A 96 19.57 -6.71 7.37
CA ALA A 96 21.03 -6.62 7.34
C ALA A 96 21.66 -6.78 8.72
#